data_AF-A0A2G2BJN7-F1
#
_entry.id   AF-A0A2G2BJN7-F1
#
_cell.length_a   1.000
_cell.length_b   1.000
_cell.length_c   1.000
_cell.angle_alpha   90.00
_cell.angle_beta   90.00
_cell.angle_gamma   90.00
#
_symmetry.space_group_name_H-M   'P 1'
#
loop_
_entity.id
_entity.type
_entity.pdbx_description
1 polymer ?
#
loop_
_entity_poly.entity_id
_entity_poly.type
_entity_poly.pdbx_seq_one_letter_code
_entity_poly.pdbx_strand_id
1 'polypeptide(L)'
;VTKVEPFEVEAITRQLVKHFIEIYGAPSPEAARPVAEEEVSQMMEICADHAPNTLLTVGRELTESGVREGYRFIEPQDAGIDQFAVHGSLDDDGHGGHGHSH
;
A
#
# COMPACT_ATOMS: atom_id res chain seq x y z
N VAL A 1 0.71 -6.42 0.14
CA VAL A 1 1.41 -7.24 -0.88
C VAL A 1 0.42 -8.24 -1.44
N THR A 2 0.42 -8.45 -2.76
CA THR A 2 -0.46 -9.39 -3.45
C THR A 2 0.41 -10.20 -4.41
N LYS A 3 0.11 -11.50 -4.57
CA LYS A 3 0.80 -12.35 -5.53
C LYS A 3 0.50 -11.86 -6.95
N VAL A 4 1.54 -11.75 -7.78
CA VAL A 4 1.44 -11.41 -9.20
C VAL A 4 1.49 -12.67 -10.06
N GLU A 5 0.65 -12.73 -11.09
CA GLU A 5 0.65 -13.80 -12.09
C GLU A 5 1.47 -13.43 -13.33
N PRO A 6 2.01 -14.40 -14.09
CA PRO A 6 2.91 -14.11 -15.22
C PRO A 6 2.32 -13.18 -16.29
N PHE A 7 1.02 -13.26 -16.54
CA PHE A 7 0.35 -12.37 -17.50
C PHE A 7 0.23 -10.93 -16.99
N GLU A 8 0.16 -10.75 -15.66
CA GLU A 8 0.14 -9.44 -15.02
C GLU A 8 1.53 -8.80 -15.06
N VAL A 9 2.59 -9.58 -14.84
CA VAL A 9 3.98 -9.12 -15.02
C VAL A 9 4.17 -8.52 -16.41
N GLU A 10 3.81 -9.27 -17.47
CA GLU A 10 3.95 -8.82 -18.85
C GLU A 10 3.04 -7.60 -19.17
N ALA A 11 1.88 -7.49 -18.54
CA ALA A 11 1.02 -6.30 -18.67
C ALA A 11 1.63 -5.06 -17.99
N ILE A 12 2.15 -5.21 -16.77
CA ILE A 12 2.81 -4.14 -16.00
C ILE A 12 4.08 -3.68 -16.73
N THR A 13 4.91 -4.60 -17.21
CA THR A 13 6.12 -4.28 -17.98
C THR A 13 5.78 -3.44 -19.21
N ARG A 14 4.76 -3.82 -19.99
CA ARG A 14 4.32 -3.01 -21.14
C ARG A 14 3.83 -1.62 -20.73
N GLN A 15 3.14 -1.50 -19.61
CA GLN A 15 2.66 -0.21 -19.10
C GLN A 15 3.84 0.69 -18.68
N LEU A 16 4.85 0.13 -18.02
CA LEU A 16 6.07 0.85 -17.64
C LEU A 16 6.87 1.31 -18.86
N VAL A 17 7.04 0.45 -19.88
CA VAL A 17 7.68 0.83 -21.16
C VAL A 17 7.00 2.05 -21.76
N LYS A 18 5.66 2.02 -21.83
CA LYS A 18 4.87 3.15 -22.34
C LYS A 18 5.12 4.42 -21.51
N HIS A 19 5.10 4.31 -20.18
CA HIS A 19 5.34 5.42 -19.27
C HIS A 19 6.75 6.02 -19.44
N PHE A 20 7.77 5.19 -19.59
CA PHE A 20 9.15 5.64 -19.80
C PHE A 20 9.31 6.43 -21.09
N ILE A 21 8.61 6.06 -22.15
CA ILE A 21 8.62 6.81 -23.42
C ILE A 21 7.82 8.11 -23.26
N GLU A 22 6.59 8.03 -22.77
CA GLU A 22 5.66 9.17 -22.75
C GLU A 22 6.03 10.26 -21.74
N ILE A 23 6.58 9.87 -20.58
CA ILE A 23 6.85 10.80 -19.47
C ILE A 23 8.34 11.13 -19.35
N TYR A 24 9.22 10.14 -19.56
CA TYR A 24 10.66 10.31 -19.37
C TYR A 24 11.44 10.40 -20.69
N GLY A 25 10.79 10.24 -21.84
CA GLY A 25 11.41 10.42 -23.16
C GLY A 25 12.37 9.31 -23.56
N ALA A 26 12.16 8.08 -23.08
CA ALA A 26 12.95 6.94 -23.56
C ALA A 26 12.89 6.83 -25.10
N PRO A 27 14.03 6.54 -25.77
CA PRO A 27 14.15 6.73 -27.22
C PRO A 27 13.39 5.68 -28.05
N SER A 28 13.09 4.51 -27.48
CA SER A 28 12.35 3.43 -28.15
C SER A 28 11.81 2.41 -27.14
N PRO A 29 10.78 1.61 -27.51
CA PRO A 29 10.32 0.49 -26.70
C PRO A 29 11.41 -0.52 -26.38
N GLU A 30 12.30 -0.80 -27.33
CA GLU A 30 13.40 -1.75 -27.18
C GLU A 30 14.43 -1.27 -26.15
N ALA A 31 14.68 0.04 -26.08
CA ALA A 31 15.55 0.64 -25.06
C ALA A 31 14.89 0.71 -23.67
N ALA A 32 13.58 0.91 -23.61
CA ALA A 32 12.84 1.03 -22.36
C ALA A 32 12.50 -0.33 -21.71
N ARG A 33 12.32 -1.38 -22.52
CA ARG A 33 11.89 -2.70 -22.07
C ARG A 33 12.81 -3.37 -21.04
N PRO A 34 14.14 -3.47 -21.23
CA PRO A 34 14.99 -4.10 -20.22
C PRO A 34 14.93 -3.37 -18.87
N VAL A 35 14.88 -2.03 -18.88
CA VAL A 35 14.73 -1.23 -17.65
C VAL A 35 13.38 -1.51 -16.98
N ALA A 36 12.29 -1.57 -17.76
CA ALA A 36 10.98 -1.89 -17.21
C ALA A 36 10.92 -3.30 -16.60
N GLU A 37 11.58 -4.28 -17.22
CA GLU A 37 11.69 -5.64 -16.70
C GLU A 37 12.49 -5.69 -15.40
N GLU A 38 13.60 -4.95 -15.30
CA GLU A 38 14.39 -4.81 -14.07
C GLU A 38 13.58 -4.18 -12.93
N GLU A 39 12.83 -3.10 -13.19
CA GLU A 39 11.99 -2.44 -12.18
C GLU A 39 10.89 -3.36 -11.64
N VAL A 40 10.25 -4.14 -12.53
CA VAL A 40 9.24 -5.13 -12.10
C VAL A 40 9.89 -6.25 -11.30
N SER A 41 11.07 -6.74 -11.72
CA SER A 41 11.84 -7.75 -10.98
C SER A 41 12.20 -7.26 -9.59
N GLN A 42 12.75 -6.05 -9.48
CA GLN A 42 13.11 -5.44 -8.20
C GLN A 42 11.89 -5.34 -7.28
N MET A 43 10.74 -4.91 -7.79
CA MET A 43 9.53 -4.82 -6.98
C MET A 43 9.03 -6.20 -6.52
N MET A 44 9.15 -7.24 -7.37
CA MET A 44 8.82 -8.62 -6.99
C MET A 44 9.76 -9.13 -5.89
N GLU A 45 11.06 -8.86 -6.00
CA GLU A 45 12.06 -9.23 -4.98
C GLU A 45 11.77 -8.53 -3.64
N ILE A 46 11.50 -7.21 -3.67
CA ILE A 46 11.08 -6.44 -2.49
C ILE A 46 9.83 -7.03 -1.84
N CYS A 47 8.94 -7.66 -2.60
CA CYS A 47 7.69 -8.24 -2.08
C CYS A 47 7.79 -9.71 -1.69
N ALA A 48 8.81 -10.46 -2.14
CA ALA A 48 8.86 -11.92 -2.06
C ALA A 48 8.80 -12.46 -0.63
N ASP A 49 9.39 -11.74 0.33
CA ASP A 49 9.51 -12.15 1.73
C ASP A 49 8.39 -11.61 2.63
N HIS A 50 7.34 -10.99 2.07
CA HIS A 50 6.29 -10.34 2.84
C HIS A 50 4.93 -11.02 2.70
N ALA A 51 4.26 -11.19 3.85
CA ALA A 51 2.94 -11.79 3.88
C ALA A 51 1.92 -10.99 3.03
N PRO A 52 0.88 -11.65 2.50
CA PRO A 52 -0.23 -10.96 1.85
C PRO A 52 -0.80 -9.86 2.75
N ASN A 53 -1.31 -8.79 2.13
CA ASN A 53 -1.86 -7.61 2.83
C ASN A 53 -0.85 -6.78 3.66
N THR A 54 0.46 -7.08 3.60
CA THR A 54 1.50 -6.18 4.13
C THR A 54 1.48 -4.83 3.40
N LEU A 55 1.46 -3.72 4.13
CA LEU A 55 1.57 -2.39 3.56
C LEU A 55 3.06 -2.05 3.34
N LEU A 56 3.41 -1.72 2.09
CA LEU A 56 4.73 -1.23 1.73
C LEU A 56 4.70 0.30 1.65
N THR A 57 5.64 0.95 2.32
CA THR A 57 5.86 2.40 2.20
C THR A 57 7.26 2.67 1.68
N VAL A 58 7.36 3.64 0.77
CA VAL A 58 8.63 4.06 0.15
C VAL A 58 8.86 5.53 0.50
N GLY A 59 9.96 5.79 1.20
CA GLY A 59 10.46 7.14 1.45
C GLY A 59 11.57 7.48 0.46
N ARG A 60 11.55 8.68 -0.11
CA ARG A 60 12.57 9.17 -1.04
C ARG A 60 13.15 10.47 -0.55
N GLU A 61 14.49 10.55 -0.56
CA GLU A 61 15.23 11.76 -0.21
C GLU A 61 16.19 12.10 -1.35
N LEU A 62 16.20 13.39 -1.76
CA LEU A 62 17.17 13.90 -2.71
C LEU A 62 18.49 14.18 -1.99
N THR A 63 19.55 13.55 -2.47
CA THR A 63 20.92 13.70 -1.96
C THR A 63 21.82 14.26 -3.06
N GLU A 64 23.03 14.71 -2.71
CA GLU A 64 24.00 15.21 -3.69
C GLU A 64 24.40 14.16 -4.74
N SER A 65 24.29 12.86 -4.40
CA SER A 65 24.62 11.75 -5.31
C SER A 65 23.40 11.20 -6.07
N GLY A 66 22.21 11.76 -5.89
CA GLY A 66 20.97 11.29 -6.51
C GLY A 66 19.87 11.01 -5.50
N VAL A 67 18.95 10.09 -5.82
CA VAL A 67 17.81 9.75 -4.96
C VAL A 67 18.19 8.59 -4.04
N ARG A 68 17.99 8.76 -2.73
CA ARG A 68 18.05 7.68 -1.75
C ARG A 68 16.64 7.19 -1.45
N GLU A 69 16.43 5.89 -1.59
CA GLU A 69 15.15 5.25 -1.27
C GLU A 69 15.25 4.41 0.00
N GLY A 70 14.18 4.45 0.81
CA GLY A 70 14.05 3.64 2.02
C GLY A 70 12.68 2.96 2.05
N TYR A 71 12.68 1.64 2.20
CA TYR A 71 11.49 0.80 2.23
C TYR A 71 11.12 0.44 3.66
N ARG A 72 9.84 0.56 4.04
CA ARG A 72 9.32 0.04 5.30
C ARG A 72 8.09 -0.83 5.05
N PHE A 73 8.03 -1.95 5.76
CA PHE A 73 6.96 -2.93 5.68
C PHE A 73 6.16 -2.90 6.98
N ILE A 74 4.84 -2.81 6.86
CA ILE A 74 3.91 -2.81 7.99
C ILE A 74 3.02 -4.02 7.80
N GLU A 75 3.25 -5.04 8.62
CA GLU A 75 2.44 -6.26 8.61
C GLU A 75 1.00 -5.94 9.02
N PRO A 76 0.01 -6.65 8.46
CA PRO A 76 -1.36 -6.51 8.91
C PRO A 76 -1.43 -6.91 10.39
N GLN A 77 -2.03 -6.04 11.21
CA GLN A 77 -2.43 -6.46 12.55
C GLN A 77 -3.57 -7.46 12.38
N ASP A 78 -3.43 -8.65 12.95
CA ASP A 78 -4.58 -9.54 13.11
C ASP A 78 -5.67 -8.71 13.78
N ALA A 79 -6.80 -8.56 13.10
CA ALA A 79 -7.99 -7.99 13.68
C ALA A 79 -8.44 -8.95 14.79
N GLY A 80 -7.86 -8.78 15.98
CA GLY A 80 -8.34 -9.44 17.17
C GLY A 80 -9.81 -9.10 17.27
N ILE A 81 -10.66 -10.12 17.25
CA ILE A 81 -12.12 -10.02 17.32
C ILE A 81 -12.56 -9.22 18.59
N ASP A 82 -11.64 -8.98 19.53
CA ASP A 82 -11.75 -8.09 20.69
C ASP A 82 -11.81 -6.57 20.39
N GLN A 83 -11.52 -6.10 19.17
CA GLN A 83 -11.55 -4.65 18.87
C GLN A 83 -12.96 -4.06 18.69
N PHE A 84 -14.00 -4.86 18.88
CA PHE A 84 -15.40 -4.41 18.87
C PHE A 84 -16.05 -4.63 20.23
N ALA A 85 -15.82 -3.73 21.20
CA ALA A 85 -16.83 -3.20 22.13
C ALA A 85 -16.19 -2.43 23.30
N VAL A 86 -15.64 -1.24 23.05
CA VAL A 86 -15.48 -0.24 24.13
C VAL A 86 -15.86 1.13 23.59
N HIS A 87 -17.16 1.35 23.39
CA HIS A 87 -17.72 2.69 23.56
C HIS A 87 -18.61 2.64 24.80
N GLY A 88 -18.03 3.05 25.92
CA GLY A 88 -18.79 3.39 27.11
C GLY A 88 -19.45 4.74 26.93
N SER A 89 -20.72 4.83 27.27
CA SER A 89 -21.25 6.02 27.93
C SER A 89 -21.78 5.57 29.29
N LEU A 90 -20.95 5.80 30.31
CA LEU A 90 -21.43 6.05 31.65
C LEU A 90 -22.24 7.35 31.62
N ASP A 91 -23.39 7.30 32.31
CA ASP A 91 -24.20 8.40 32.81
C ASP A 91 -24.99 9.24 31.79
N ASP A 92 -26.31 9.02 31.75
CA ASP A 92 -27.27 10.13 31.65
C ASP A 92 -28.15 10.13 32.89
N ASP A 93 -28.11 11.28 33.55
CA ASP A 93 -28.57 11.58 34.88
C ASP A 93 -30.10 11.55 35.03
N GLY A 94 -30.53 11.37 36.29
CA GLY A 94 -31.94 11.35 36.66
C GLY A 94 -32.71 12.60 36.27
N HIS A 95 -33.92 12.40 35.74
CA HIS A 95 -34.94 13.44 35.63
C HIS A 95 -36.33 12.92 36.04
N GLY A 96 -36.87 13.51 37.12
CA GLY A 96 -38.25 13.96 37.21
C GLY A 96 -39.29 13.04 37.87
N GLY A 97 -39.70 13.38 39.10
CA GLY A 97 -40.94 12.90 39.71
C GLY A 97 -42.19 13.71 39.33
N HIS A 98 -43.35 13.25 39.84
CA HIS A 98 -44.77 13.70 39.68
C HIS A 98 -45.46 13.22 38.38
N GLY A 99 -46.65 12.60 38.35
CA GLY A 99 -47.71 12.31 39.32
C GLY A 99 -49.07 12.30 38.60
N HIS A 100 -50.05 11.52 39.10
CA HIS A 100 -51.45 11.28 38.62
C HIS A 100 -51.61 10.16 37.56
N SER A 101 -52.48 9.14 37.70
CA SER A 101 -53.83 9.07 38.31
C SER A 101 -54.21 7.62 38.70
N HIS A 102 -54.65 7.39 39.94
CA HIS A 102 -56.01 6.89 40.30
C HIS A 102 -56.20 6.82 41.82
#